data_AF-A0A8J3MXM0-F1
#
_entry.id   AF-A0A8J3MXM0-F1
#
_cell.length_a   1.000
_cell.length_b   1.000
_cell.length_c   1.000
_cell.angle_alpha   90.00
_cell.angle_beta   90.00
_cell.angle_gamma   90.00
#
_symmetry.space_group_name_H-M   'P 1'
#
loop_
_entity.id
_entity.type
_entity.pdbx_description
1 polymer ?
#
loop_
_entity_poly.entity_id
_entity_poly.type
_entity_poly.pdbx_seq_one_letter_code
_entity_poly.pdbx_strand_id
1 'polypeptide(L)'
;MVAPAVEGINLFKVAGRSISGWVPSFKMGATSPVKPPFCSQLEERLLLWLDYHPQVASYARGDIGPQFAATYRLSIPKHAPFAIGYMFENKPHEYLPDVVGMLTNGKPFIAEAGMEDDKRSDRSLAKAEAARRFAHIQEGTFWIETEHTLTRAYHDNLVFLHARRKVFPAYAEMVMAVQESWPWGEVASVEEIEDRLDGRWPAHLIEAAIWKRVGDSMAAGHLLVDLKQHTLDRKLLLALLPPDASPRVPDPLPEILETVPDAASRLPTISLAQSWQVPGSTFDASTLDEEQRDRFHRNLRAVEQVLAGAQQTKIAKESGIDRSTLSRLVKRTREVGQIGCRPHGKYRRAPQLHPAFQECICQLYALLTRLTMAAIQEHTEMHQVAARLSAQTGTTVKLPSYKQVRTEVNRLKMEPEVVVIREQADQPRSREEVAIPTTASIKCTFLGVVPIDIKPFAESGVSLVECPDCGRTWMLSPRGGVVRFKSHDKRKTATSHTAEQWAMRETIWNVVGGENK
;
A
#
# COMPACT_ATOMS: atom_id res chain seq x y z
N MET A 1 -26.11 9.98 27.61
CA MET A 1 -24.94 9.10 27.45
C MET A 1 -24.00 9.80 26.50
N VAL A 2 -22.73 9.96 26.86
CA VAL A 2 -21.73 10.62 25.98
C VAL A 2 -21.33 9.62 24.90
N ALA A 3 -21.39 10.02 23.63
CA ALA A 3 -20.88 9.18 22.55
C ALA A 3 -19.35 9.00 22.71
N PRO A 4 -18.79 7.80 22.47
CA PRO A 4 -17.35 7.62 22.55
C PRO A 4 -16.68 8.49 21.49
N ALA A 5 -15.77 9.38 21.92
CA ALA A 5 -15.04 10.27 21.02
C ALA A 5 -14.34 9.47 19.92
N VAL A 6 -14.50 9.88 18.66
CA VAL A 6 -13.88 9.20 17.51
C VAL A 6 -12.36 9.28 17.63
N GLU A 7 -11.72 8.13 17.81
CA GLU A 7 -10.27 8.04 17.90
C GLU A 7 -9.65 8.27 16.51
N GLY A 8 -8.87 9.35 16.37
CA GLY A 8 -8.22 9.73 15.11
C GLY A 8 -7.19 8.70 14.63
N ILE A 9 -7.00 8.64 13.32
CA ILE A 9 -6.25 7.57 12.64
C ILE A 9 -4.74 7.71 12.92
N ASN A 10 -4.10 6.58 13.23
CA ASN A 10 -2.65 6.45 13.22
C ASN A 10 -2.18 5.90 11.86
N LEU A 11 -1.80 6.82 10.97
CA LEU A 11 -1.62 6.56 9.53
C LEU A 11 -0.58 5.46 9.23
N PHE A 12 0.50 5.38 10.01
CA PHE A 12 1.53 4.33 9.83
C PHE A 12 1.15 2.96 10.40
N LYS A 13 0.03 2.84 11.11
CA LYS A 13 -0.56 1.54 11.52
C LYS A 13 -1.56 0.97 10.51
N VAL A 14 -1.96 1.75 9.50
CA VAL A 14 -2.82 1.30 8.38
C VAL A 14 -2.03 0.46 7.36
N ALA A 15 -0.70 0.39 7.51
CA ALA A 15 0.26 -0.18 6.57
C ALA A 15 0.14 -1.71 6.37
N GLY A 16 -0.83 -2.12 5.56
CA GLY A 16 -0.88 -3.42 4.89
C GLY A 16 -1.44 -3.38 3.46
N ARG A 17 -1.96 -2.22 3.00
CA ARG A 17 -2.60 -2.03 1.68
C ARG A 17 -2.46 -0.63 1.06
N SER A 18 -1.97 0.37 1.80
CA SER A 18 -1.94 1.79 1.41
C SER A 18 -0.52 2.29 1.12
N ILE A 19 -0.39 3.27 0.23
CA ILE A 19 0.85 4.05 0.03
C ILE A 19 0.83 5.18 1.05
N SER A 20 1.76 5.18 2.02
CA SER A 20 1.87 6.25 3.01
C SER A 20 3.10 7.12 2.78
N GLY A 21 2.93 8.44 2.73
CA GLY A 21 4.03 9.39 2.51
C GLY A 21 3.79 10.76 3.12
N TRP A 22 4.64 11.71 2.73
CA TRP A 22 4.68 13.09 3.25
C TRP A 22 4.86 14.06 2.08
N VAL A 23 3.90 14.96 1.85
CA VAL A 23 4.04 16.07 0.90
C VAL A 23 4.56 17.30 1.67
N PRO A 24 5.54 18.09 1.21
CA PRO A 24 5.82 19.40 1.80
C PRO A 24 4.69 20.40 1.47
N SER A 25 4.32 21.28 2.40
CA SER A 25 3.42 22.41 2.08
C SER A 25 4.15 23.74 2.26
N PHE A 26 4.05 24.60 1.25
CA PHE A 26 4.54 25.99 1.33
C PHE A 26 3.56 26.91 2.07
N LYS A 27 2.31 26.50 2.26
CA LYS A 27 1.28 27.27 3.00
C LYS A 27 1.28 27.03 4.50
N MET A 28 1.69 25.85 4.94
CA MET A 28 1.52 25.41 6.33
C MET A 28 2.65 25.83 7.29
N GLY A 29 3.64 26.64 6.87
CA GLY A 29 4.69 27.13 7.76
C GLY A 29 5.58 28.24 7.17
N ALA A 30 5.70 29.36 7.89
CA ALA A 30 6.47 30.54 7.45
C ALA A 30 8.00 30.39 7.47
N THR A 31 8.53 29.40 8.22
CA THR A 31 9.99 29.21 8.42
C THR A 31 10.48 27.81 8.01
N SER A 32 9.58 26.87 7.76
CA SER A 32 9.89 25.53 7.24
C SER A 32 8.60 24.87 6.73
N PRO A 33 8.63 24.15 5.58
CA PRO A 33 7.45 23.44 5.08
C PRO A 33 6.99 22.37 6.08
N VAL A 34 5.82 22.57 6.67
CA VAL A 34 5.13 21.48 7.40
C VAL A 34 4.69 20.46 6.37
N LYS A 35 4.80 19.17 6.73
CA LYS A 35 4.52 18.07 5.81
C LYS A 35 3.24 17.38 6.22
N PRO A 36 2.08 17.59 5.57
CA PRO A 36 0.93 16.75 5.81
C PRO A 36 1.20 15.32 5.32
N PRO A 37 0.77 14.29 6.09
CA PRO A 37 0.85 12.90 5.68
C PRO A 37 -0.32 12.52 4.76
N PHE A 38 -0.08 11.55 3.87
CA PHE A 38 -1.11 10.93 3.03
C PHE A 38 -1.10 9.40 3.15
N CYS A 39 -2.23 8.76 2.82
CA CYS A 39 -2.44 7.32 2.77
C CYS A 39 -2.88 6.79 1.38
N SER A 40 -3.02 7.67 0.39
CA SER A 40 -3.33 7.31 -0.99
C SER A 40 -2.75 8.32 -1.98
N GLN A 41 -2.64 7.91 -3.25
CA GLN A 41 -2.24 8.81 -4.34
C GLN A 41 -3.28 9.92 -4.61
N LEU A 42 -4.54 9.67 -4.27
CA LEU A 42 -5.62 10.66 -4.38
C LEU A 42 -5.52 11.72 -3.26
N GLU A 43 -5.22 11.30 -2.02
CA GLU A 43 -4.85 12.24 -0.96
C GLU A 43 -3.60 13.07 -1.31
N GLU A 44 -2.56 12.46 -1.89
CA GLU A 44 -1.36 13.19 -2.36
C GLU A 44 -1.71 14.27 -3.39
N ARG A 45 -2.58 13.94 -4.36
CA ARG A 45 -3.11 14.89 -5.36
C ARG A 45 -3.89 16.03 -4.72
N LEU A 46 -4.82 15.73 -3.82
CA LEU A 46 -5.61 16.72 -3.11
C LEU A 46 -4.70 17.67 -2.31
N LEU A 47 -3.74 17.14 -1.55
CA LEU A 47 -2.81 17.95 -0.75
C LEU A 47 -1.92 18.86 -1.62
N LEU A 48 -1.49 18.40 -2.81
CA LEU A 48 -0.76 19.22 -3.78
C LEU A 48 -1.65 20.29 -4.42
N TRP A 49 -2.87 19.94 -4.84
CA TRP A 49 -3.83 20.91 -5.39
C TRP A 49 -4.14 22.02 -4.38
N LEU A 50 -4.33 21.68 -3.09
CA LEU A 50 -4.53 22.66 -2.02
C LEU A 50 -3.32 23.58 -1.81
N ASP A 51 -2.09 23.09 -1.96
CA ASP A 51 -0.87 23.92 -1.85
C ASP A 51 -0.74 24.93 -3.02
N TYR A 52 -1.37 24.64 -4.17
CA TYR A 52 -1.41 25.52 -5.34
C TYR A 52 -2.72 26.31 -5.51
N HIS A 53 -3.80 25.99 -4.80
CA HIS A 53 -5.09 26.68 -4.94
C HIS A 53 -5.05 28.11 -4.37
N PRO A 54 -5.17 29.19 -5.17
CA PRO A 54 -4.83 30.54 -4.70
C PRO A 54 -5.67 31.05 -3.52
N GLN A 55 -6.92 30.57 -3.38
CA GLN A 55 -7.79 30.94 -2.27
C GLN A 55 -7.58 30.13 -0.98
N VAL A 56 -6.81 29.04 -0.98
CA VAL A 56 -6.54 28.27 0.25
C VAL A 56 -5.42 28.96 1.02
N ALA A 57 -5.70 29.43 2.24
CA ALA A 57 -4.73 30.07 3.11
C ALA A 57 -3.97 29.05 3.99
N SER A 58 -4.68 28.06 4.53
CA SER A 58 -4.08 26.99 5.33
C SER A 58 -4.93 25.72 5.27
N TYR A 59 -4.32 24.56 5.53
CA TYR A 59 -4.99 23.28 5.59
C TYR A 59 -4.27 22.31 6.55
N ALA A 60 -4.96 21.25 6.94
CA ALA A 60 -4.48 20.16 7.77
C ALA A 60 -5.32 18.89 7.52
N ARG A 61 -4.82 17.74 7.97
CA ARG A 61 -5.62 16.50 8.03
C ARG A 61 -6.72 16.65 9.09
N GLY A 62 -7.96 16.31 8.76
CA GLY A 62 -9.08 16.33 9.71
C GLY A 62 -9.19 15.05 10.56
N ASP A 63 -8.53 13.97 10.12
CA ASP A 63 -8.65 12.63 10.69
C ASP A 63 -7.47 12.18 11.57
N ILE A 64 -6.43 13.00 11.75
CA ILE A 64 -5.26 12.65 12.57
C ILE A 64 -5.53 12.77 14.07
N GLY A 65 -5.18 11.72 14.83
CA GLY A 65 -5.32 11.73 16.28
C GLY A 65 -4.34 12.72 16.98
N PRO A 66 -4.71 13.31 18.14
CA PRO A 66 -3.86 14.25 18.88
C PRO A 66 -2.45 13.74 19.18
N GLN A 67 -2.33 12.46 19.55
CA GLN A 67 -1.03 11.82 19.82
C GLN A 67 -0.14 11.74 18.56
N PHE A 68 -0.74 11.45 17.40
CA PHE A 68 -0.03 11.40 16.13
C PHE A 68 0.47 12.80 15.74
N ALA A 69 -0.41 13.80 15.81
CA ALA A 69 -0.06 15.18 15.50
C ALA A 69 1.06 15.72 16.42
N ALA A 70 0.98 15.45 17.73
CA ALA A 70 2.04 15.82 18.67
C ALA A 70 3.39 15.14 18.36
N THR A 71 3.36 13.84 18.00
CA THR A 71 4.57 13.07 17.63
C THR A 71 5.28 13.67 16.41
N TYR A 72 4.51 14.11 15.40
CA TYR A 72 5.05 14.63 14.14
C TYR A 72 5.03 16.17 14.03
N ARG A 73 4.72 16.88 15.12
CA ARG A 73 4.62 18.35 15.21
C ARG A 73 3.68 18.95 14.16
N LEU A 74 2.56 18.27 13.90
CA LEU A 74 1.53 18.72 12.96
C LEU A 74 0.56 19.68 13.64
N SER A 75 0.24 20.77 12.94
CA SER A 75 -0.80 21.71 13.36
C SER A 75 -2.17 21.04 13.32
N ILE A 76 -2.82 20.91 14.48
CA ILE A 76 -4.26 20.60 14.56
C ILE A 76 -5.02 21.93 14.54
N PRO A 77 -5.95 22.16 13.60
CA PRO A 77 -6.84 23.32 13.65
C PRO A 77 -7.60 23.39 14.97
N LYS A 78 -7.71 24.56 15.61
CA LYS A 78 -8.38 24.65 16.92
C LYS A 78 -9.90 24.47 16.88
N HIS A 79 -10.53 24.67 15.71
CA HIS A 79 -11.99 24.87 15.63
C HIS A 79 -12.72 24.13 14.50
N ALA A 80 -12.05 23.41 13.60
CA ALA A 80 -12.72 22.66 12.53
C ALA A 80 -11.87 21.53 11.96
N PRO A 81 -12.47 20.37 11.61
CA PRO A 81 -13.56 19.65 12.28
C PRO A 81 -13.06 18.29 12.80
N PHE A 82 -13.54 17.90 13.98
CA PHE A 82 -13.07 16.69 14.69
C PHE A 82 -14.16 15.65 14.96
N ALA A 83 -15.36 15.86 14.41
CA ALA A 83 -16.40 14.86 14.18
C ALA A 83 -17.52 15.52 13.38
N ILE A 84 -18.00 14.85 12.33
CA ILE A 84 -19.21 15.24 11.59
C ILE A 84 -20.25 14.14 11.80
N GLY A 85 -21.31 14.48 12.52
CA GLY A 85 -22.45 13.58 12.75
C GLY A 85 -23.28 13.42 11.49
N TYR A 86 -23.59 12.19 11.10
CA TYR A 86 -24.47 11.86 9.98
C TYR A 86 -25.38 10.66 10.33
N MET A 87 -26.53 10.60 9.67
CA MET A 87 -27.46 9.48 9.79
C MET A 87 -27.33 8.56 8.59
N PHE A 88 -27.24 7.26 8.81
CA PHE A 88 -27.28 6.23 7.76
C PHE A 88 -28.05 5.01 8.27
N GLU A 89 -28.97 4.45 7.48
CA GLU A 89 -29.88 3.37 7.92
C GLU A 89 -30.58 3.64 9.27
N ASN A 90 -31.01 4.89 9.51
CA ASN A 90 -31.57 5.38 10.77
C ASN A 90 -30.67 5.22 12.02
N LYS A 91 -29.36 5.03 11.83
CA LYS A 91 -28.36 4.98 12.90
C LYS A 91 -27.49 6.24 12.87
N PRO A 92 -27.20 6.85 14.04
CA PRO A 92 -26.23 7.92 14.13
C PRO A 92 -24.82 7.36 13.95
N HIS A 93 -24.01 8.09 13.19
CA HIS A 93 -22.60 7.84 12.97
C HIS A 93 -21.85 9.16 13.05
N GLU A 94 -20.58 9.09 13.44
CA GLU A 94 -19.64 10.21 13.32
C GLU A 94 -18.53 9.81 12.34
N TYR A 95 -17.95 10.79 11.64
CA TYR A 95 -16.74 10.59 10.86
C TYR A 95 -15.82 11.79 10.89
N LEU A 96 -14.55 11.56 10.60
CA LEU A 96 -13.53 12.60 10.46
C LEU A 96 -13.27 12.83 8.96
N PRO A 97 -13.21 14.09 8.50
CA PRO A 97 -12.92 14.41 7.10
C PRO A 97 -11.43 14.25 6.77
N ASP A 98 -11.13 13.97 5.49
CA ASP A 98 -9.75 13.73 5.03
C ASP A 98 -8.86 14.99 5.24
N VAL A 99 -9.25 16.13 4.67
CA VAL A 99 -8.49 17.39 4.70
C VAL A 99 -9.40 18.58 4.95
N VAL A 100 -8.94 19.53 5.77
CA VAL A 100 -9.74 20.68 6.21
C VAL A 100 -8.88 21.91 6.39
N GLY A 101 -9.47 23.10 6.25
CA GLY A 101 -8.67 24.32 6.27
C GLY A 101 -9.46 25.61 6.23
N MET A 102 -8.75 26.69 5.92
CA MET A 102 -9.27 28.05 5.84
C MET A 102 -8.91 28.66 4.48
N LEU A 103 -9.88 29.37 3.91
CA LEU A 103 -9.69 30.19 2.72
C LEU A 103 -9.14 31.58 3.09
N THR A 104 -8.60 32.31 2.10
CA THR A 104 -8.05 33.66 2.25
C THR A 104 -9.08 34.71 2.67
N ASN A 105 -10.37 34.46 2.42
CA ASN A 105 -11.49 35.27 2.91
C ASN A 105 -11.94 34.90 4.35
N GLY A 106 -11.22 34.01 5.03
CA GLY A 106 -11.52 33.58 6.39
C GLY A 106 -12.61 32.51 6.53
N LYS A 107 -13.20 32.03 5.43
CA LYS A 107 -14.20 30.96 5.45
C LYS A 107 -13.54 29.58 5.55
N PRO A 108 -14.13 28.62 6.29
CA PRO A 108 -13.57 27.27 6.38
C PRO A 108 -13.84 26.47 5.09
N PHE A 109 -13.09 25.39 4.89
CA PHE A 109 -13.44 24.38 3.90
C PHE A 109 -13.18 22.96 4.41
N ILE A 110 -13.88 22.00 3.79
CA ILE A 110 -13.69 20.56 3.98
C ILE A 110 -13.42 19.94 2.60
N ALA A 111 -12.45 19.05 2.51
CA ALA A 111 -12.11 18.33 1.29
C ALA A 111 -11.91 16.83 1.53
N GLU A 112 -12.39 16.03 0.58
CA GLU A 112 -12.46 14.58 0.63
C GLU A 112 -11.79 13.98 -0.61
N ALA A 113 -10.93 12.98 -0.46
CA ALA A 113 -10.25 12.32 -1.59
C ALA A 113 -10.66 10.84 -1.70
N GLY A 114 -10.88 10.33 -2.92
CA GLY A 114 -11.15 8.90 -3.13
C GLY A 114 -11.74 8.55 -4.48
N MET A 115 -11.72 7.25 -4.81
CA MET A 115 -12.25 6.75 -6.09
C MET A 115 -13.72 7.14 -6.25
N GLU A 116 -14.13 7.57 -7.45
CA GLU A 116 -15.49 8.05 -7.70
C GLU A 116 -16.55 6.98 -7.37
N ASP A 117 -16.32 5.73 -7.78
CA ASP A 117 -17.18 4.57 -7.46
C ASP A 117 -17.32 4.33 -5.94
N ASP A 118 -16.27 4.60 -5.15
CA ASP A 118 -16.29 4.44 -3.67
C ASP A 118 -16.98 5.64 -2.98
N LYS A 119 -16.74 6.87 -3.45
CA LYS A 119 -17.41 8.09 -2.95
C LYS A 119 -18.90 8.13 -3.36
N ARG A 120 -19.31 7.43 -4.44
CA ARG A 120 -20.71 7.22 -4.85
C ARG A 120 -21.49 6.17 -4.03
N SER A 121 -20.87 5.47 -3.08
CA SER A 121 -21.60 4.51 -2.24
C SER A 121 -22.63 5.20 -1.35
N ASP A 122 -23.80 4.60 -1.09
CA ASP A 122 -24.89 5.22 -0.30
C ASP A 122 -24.41 5.81 1.05
N ARG A 123 -23.47 5.13 1.72
CA ARG A 123 -22.86 5.60 2.97
C ARG A 123 -21.88 6.75 2.77
N SER A 124 -21.12 6.74 1.68
CA SER A 124 -20.20 7.81 1.30
C SER A 124 -20.96 9.09 0.92
N LEU A 125 -22.06 8.96 0.19
CA LEU A 125 -22.97 10.06 -0.12
C LEU A 125 -23.58 10.66 1.15
N ALA A 126 -24.03 9.82 2.10
CA ALA A 126 -24.56 10.29 3.38
C ALA A 126 -23.52 11.05 4.24
N LYS A 127 -22.23 10.65 4.17
CA LYS A 127 -21.12 11.40 4.78
C LYS A 127 -20.90 12.74 4.09
N ALA A 128 -20.69 12.72 2.76
CA ALA A 128 -20.43 13.90 1.95
C ALA A 128 -21.53 14.96 2.11
N GLU A 129 -22.80 14.53 2.13
CA GLU A 129 -23.93 15.42 2.38
C GLU A 129 -23.89 16.07 3.78
N ALA A 130 -23.44 15.34 4.81
CA ALA A 130 -23.28 15.89 6.15
C ALA A 130 -22.13 16.90 6.22
N ALA A 131 -20.97 16.63 5.62
CA ALA A 131 -19.88 17.62 5.53
C ALA A 131 -20.28 18.84 4.70
N ARG A 132 -20.96 18.64 3.57
CA ARG A 132 -21.46 19.73 2.72
C ARG A 132 -22.37 20.67 3.50
N ARG A 133 -23.39 20.12 4.19
CA ARG A 133 -24.27 20.90 5.08
C ARG A 133 -23.52 21.57 6.21
N PHE A 134 -22.57 20.88 6.85
CA PHE A 134 -21.77 21.45 7.94
C PHE A 134 -20.90 22.62 7.46
N ALA A 135 -20.23 22.48 6.32
CA ALA A 135 -19.47 23.56 5.69
C ALA A 135 -20.37 24.75 5.36
N HIS A 136 -21.53 24.52 4.74
CA HIS A 136 -22.50 25.57 4.40
C HIS A 136 -23.03 26.32 5.63
N ILE A 137 -23.28 25.64 6.76
CA ILE A 137 -23.68 26.27 8.03
C ILE A 137 -22.58 27.19 8.58
N GLN A 138 -21.30 26.88 8.30
CA GLN A 138 -20.15 27.72 8.63
C GLN A 138 -19.79 28.71 7.50
N GLU A 139 -20.71 28.93 6.55
CA GLU A 139 -20.53 29.68 5.30
C GLU A 139 -19.30 29.32 4.45
N GLY A 140 -18.79 28.10 4.62
CA GLY A 140 -17.63 27.53 3.97
C GLY A 140 -17.95 26.67 2.75
N THR A 141 -16.92 26.00 2.23
CA THR A 141 -16.98 25.22 0.98
C THR A 141 -16.69 23.74 1.22
N PHE A 142 -17.26 22.85 0.40
CA PHE A 142 -16.99 21.41 0.44
C PHE A 142 -16.51 20.89 -0.91
N TRP A 143 -15.41 20.14 -0.93
CA TRP A 143 -14.77 19.65 -2.16
C TRP A 143 -14.61 18.13 -2.16
N ILE A 144 -14.93 17.49 -3.29
CA ILE A 144 -14.66 16.08 -3.53
C ILE A 144 -13.60 15.96 -4.64
N GLU A 145 -12.47 15.34 -4.30
CA GLU A 145 -11.44 14.88 -5.23
C GLU A 145 -11.67 13.41 -5.59
N THR A 146 -11.49 13.13 -6.88
CA THR A 146 -11.56 11.80 -7.50
C THR A 146 -10.52 11.69 -8.61
N GLU A 147 -10.27 10.46 -9.07
CA GLU A 147 -9.37 10.16 -10.19
C GLU A 147 -9.74 10.85 -11.51
N HIS A 148 -10.99 11.31 -11.64
CA HIS A 148 -11.52 12.02 -12.80
C HIS A 148 -11.41 13.56 -12.67
N THR A 149 -11.47 14.11 -11.46
CA THR A 149 -11.38 15.57 -11.22
C THR A 149 -9.94 16.08 -11.22
N LEU A 150 -9.01 15.36 -10.58
CA LEU A 150 -7.58 15.64 -10.61
C LEU A 150 -6.86 14.57 -11.42
N THR A 151 -6.71 14.85 -12.72
CA THR A 151 -6.04 13.96 -13.66
C THR A 151 -4.57 13.75 -13.30
N ARG A 152 -4.02 12.61 -13.73
CA ARG A 152 -2.59 12.31 -13.51
C ARG A 152 -1.66 13.33 -14.16
N ALA A 153 -2.00 13.85 -15.35
CA ALA A 153 -1.17 14.85 -16.03
C ALA A 153 -1.07 16.15 -15.21
N TYR A 154 -2.20 16.64 -14.68
CA TYR A 154 -2.22 17.82 -13.80
C TYR A 154 -1.42 17.58 -12.51
N HIS A 155 -1.55 16.40 -11.90
CA HIS A 155 -0.75 16.00 -10.75
C HIS A 155 0.76 16.02 -11.04
N ASP A 156 1.18 15.37 -12.14
CA ASP A 156 2.60 15.22 -12.47
C ASP A 156 3.23 16.61 -12.78
N ASN A 157 2.47 17.55 -13.35
CA ASN A 157 2.83 18.97 -13.46
C ASN A 157 3.03 19.66 -12.09
N LEU A 158 2.10 19.46 -11.13
CA LEU A 158 2.23 20.04 -9.79
C LEU A 158 3.44 19.46 -9.05
N VAL A 159 3.70 18.16 -9.16
CA VAL A 159 4.92 17.52 -8.59
C VAL A 159 6.18 18.14 -9.19
N PHE A 160 6.22 18.34 -10.52
CA PHE A 160 7.35 18.94 -11.23
C PHE A 160 7.67 20.36 -10.73
N LEU A 161 6.65 21.21 -10.59
CA LEU A 161 6.80 22.57 -10.03
C LEU A 161 7.18 22.52 -8.56
N HIS A 162 6.52 21.69 -7.75
CA HIS A 162 6.72 21.63 -6.31
C HIS A 162 8.16 21.19 -5.95
N ALA A 163 8.74 20.28 -6.73
CA ALA A 163 10.14 19.89 -6.60
C ALA A 163 11.12 21.06 -6.84
N ARG A 164 10.78 22.00 -7.74
CA ARG A 164 11.61 23.12 -8.18
C ARG A 164 11.34 24.44 -7.44
N ARG A 165 10.24 24.53 -6.68
CA ARG A 165 9.81 25.75 -5.97
C ARG A 165 10.70 26.17 -4.77
N LYS A 166 11.74 25.39 -4.44
CA LYS A 166 12.63 25.68 -3.30
C LYS A 166 13.53 26.89 -3.55
N VAL A 167 13.57 27.82 -2.59
CA VAL A 167 14.53 28.93 -2.58
C VAL A 167 15.96 28.39 -2.53
N PHE A 168 16.87 29.00 -3.29
CA PHE A 168 18.31 28.74 -3.30
C PHE A 168 19.08 30.08 -3.22
N PRO A 169 20.36 30.11 -2.80
CA PRO A 169 21.04 31.35 -2.40
C PRO A 169 21.06 32.48 -3.44
N ALA A 170 21.26 32.17 -4.73
CA ALA A 170 21.30 33.17 -5.80
C ALA A 170 19.91 33.64 -6.28
N TYR A 171 18.82 33.02 -5.81
CA TYR A 171 17.49 33.23 -6.40
C TYR A 171 17.01 34.69 -6.38
N ALA A 172 17.31 35.44 -5.31
CA ALA A 172 16.84 36.81 -5.15
C ALA A 172 17.44 37.78 -6.20
N GLU A 173 18.68 37.55 -6.62
CA GLU A 173 19.32 38.29 -7.71
C GLU A 173 18.80 37.82 -9.07
N MET A 174 18.77 36.49 -9.27
CA MET A 174 18.39 35.89 -10.55
C MET A 174 16.94 36.17 -10.92
N VAL A 175 15.99 36.19 -9.96
CA VAL A 175 14.58 36.46 -10.26
C VAL A 175 14.35 37.88 -10.79
N MET A 176 15.18 38.86 -10.40
CA MET A 176 15.14 40.22 -10.94
C MET A 176 15.60 40.23 -12.40
N ALA A 177 16.71 39.57 -12.72
CA ALA A 177 17.17 39.47 -14.12
C ALA A 177 16.18 38.69 -15.01
N VAL A 178 15.56 37.63 -14.49
CA VAL A 178 14.48 36.89 -15.18
C VAL A 178 13.22 37.76 -15.33
N GLN A 179 12.95 38.71 -14.42
CA GLN A 179 11.85 39.67 -14.55
C GLN A 179 12.12 40.74 -15.63
N GLU A 180 13.39 41.15 -15.79
CA GLU A 180 13.83 42.07 -16.83
C GLU A 180 13.84 41.42 -18.23
N SER A 181 14.29 40.16 -18.34
CA SER A 181 14.33 39.44 -19.62
C SER A 181 13.00 38.78 -20.03
N TRP A 182 12.07 38.61 -19.08
CA TRP A 182 10.73 38.08 -19.28
C TRP A 182 9.69 38.88 -18.46
N PRO A 183 9.28 40.07 -18.96
CA PRO A 183 8.23 40.89 -18.38
C PRO A 183 6.86 40.21 -18.28
N TRP A 184 5.99 40.77 -17.43
CA TRP A 184 4.63 40.26 -17.25
C TRP A 184 3.80 40.33 -18.54
N GLY A 185 3.00 39.30 -18.79
CA GLY A 185 2.16 39.16 -19.98
C GLY A 185 2.90 38.70 -21.25
N GLU A 186 4.24 38.68 -21.27
CA GLU A 186 4.98 38.13 -22.41
C GLU A 186 4.85 36.60 -22.47
N VAL A 187 4.57 36.09 -23.67
CA VAL A 187 4.53 34.66 -23.97
C VAL A 187 5.90 34.21 -24.46
N ALA A 188 6.58 33.33 -23.72
CA ALA A 188 7.89 32.78 -24.07
C ALA A 188 8.06 31.34 -23.56
N SER A 189 8.92 30.55 -24.19
CA SER A 189 9.36 29.25 -23.68
C SER A 189 10.53 29.38 -22.68
N VAL A 190 10.82 28.34 -21.90
CA VAL A 190 11.95 28.35 -20.96
C VAL A 190 13.29 28.39 -21.72
N GLU A 191 13.38 27.71 -22.87
CA GLU A 191 14.56 27.76 -23.75
C GLU A 191 14.84 29.21 -24.21
N GLU A 192 13.81 29.93 -24.68
CA GLU A 192 13.96 31.35 -25.08
C GLU A 192 14.37 32.28 -23.94
N ILE A 193 13.87 32.07 -22.73
CA ILE A 193 14.20 32.93 -21.57
C ILE A 193 15.63 32.64 -21.07
N GLU A 194 16.08 31.39 -21.19
CA GLU A 194 17.44 30.95 -20.88
C GLU A 194 18.45 31.56 -21.86
N ASP A 195 18.17 31.51 -23.17
CA ASP A 195 19.01 32.11 -24.21
C ASP A 195 19.20 33.63 -24.02
N ARG A 196 18.16 34.36 -23.56
CA ARG A 196 18.24 35.80 -23.25
C ARG A 196 19.16 36.12 -22.05
N LEU A 197 19.45 35.14 -21.21
CA LEU A 197 20.22 35.28 -19.97
C LEU A 197 21.58 34.57 -20.02
N ASP A 198 21.95 34.01 -21.18
CA ASP A 198 23.17 33.26 -21.36
C ASP A 198 24.44 34.07 -20.98
N GLY A 199 25.46 33.35 -20.52
CA GLY A 199 26.74 33.90 -20.08
C GLY A 199 26.74 34.61 -18.71
N ARG A 200 25.58 34.97 -18.13
CA ARG A 200 25.52 35.60 -16.78
C ARG A 200 25.58 34.58 -15.63
N TRP A 201 24.88 33.46 -15.77
CA TRP A 201 24.84 32.39 -14.78
C TRP A 201 24.87 31.01 -15.47
N PRO A 202 25.24 29.92 -14.76
CA PRO A 202 25.07 28.58 -15.28
C PRO A 202 23.61 28.29 -15.66
N ALA A 203 23.40 27.74 -16.86
CA ALA A 203 22.09 27.36 -17.43
C ALA A 203 21.13 26.71 -16.41
N HIS A 204 21.59 25.71 -15.66
CA HIS A 204 20.78 24.99 -14.67
C HIS A 204 20.26 25.87 -13.52
N LEU A 205 20.94 26.97 -13.18
CA LEU A 205 20.44 27.94 -12.18
C LEU A 205 19.43 28.90 -12.80
N ILE A 206 19.58 29.25 -14.08
CA ILE A 206 18.61 30.06 -14.83
C ILE A 206 17.30 29.28 -14.96
N GLU A 207 17.37 28.03 -15.43
CA GLU A 207 16.21 27.12 -15.49
C GLU A 207 15.55 26.97 -14.10
N ALA A 208 16.34 26.79 -13.02
CA ALA A 208 15.79 26.70 -11.66
C ALA A 208 15.11 28.00 -11.19
N ALA A 209 15.65 29.18 -11.55
CA ALA A 209 15.03 30.46 -11.24
C ALA A 209 13.70 30.65 -11.98
N ILE A 210 13.66 30.31 -13.28
CA ILE A 210 12.46 30.35 -14.11
C ILE A 210 11.38 29.42 -13.52
N TRP A 211 11.69 28.13 -13.31
CA TRP A 211 10.70 27.18 -12.79
C TRP A 211 10.21 27.53 -11.38
N LYS A 212 11.06 28.09 -10.53
CA LYS A 212 10.61 28.59 -9.22
C LYS A 212 9.65 29.78 -9.39
N ARG A 213 9.96 30.77 -10.24
CA ARG A 213 9.06 31.90 -10.55
C ARG A 213 7.72 31.42 -11.12
N VAL A 214 7.74 30.42 -12.00
CA VAL A 214 6.53 29.75 -12.53
C VAL A 214 5.73 29.06 -11.42
N GLY A 215 6.39 28.30 -10.53
CA GLY A 215 5.74 27.63 -9.41
C GLY A 215 5.11 28.59 -8.39
N ASP A 216 5.80 29.68 -8.05
CA ASP A 216 5.23 30.72 -7.19
C ASP A 216 4.06 31.46 -7.86
N SER A 217 4.17 31.74 -9.16
CA SER A 217 3.09 32.36 -9.93
C SER A 217 1.87 31.43 -10.05
N MET A 218 2.07 30.12 -10.24
CA MET A 218 0.98 29.14 -10.24
C MET A 218 0.25 29.13 -8.89
N ALA A 219 0.98 29.10 -7.77
CA ALA A 219 0.40 29.10 -6.44
C ALA A 219 -0.32 30.42 -6.09
N ALA A 220 0.06 31.52 -6.74
CA ALA A 220 -0.64 32.80 -6.68
C ALA A 220 -1.83 32.90 -7.66
N GLY A 221 -2.02 31.95 -8.59
CA GLY A 221 -3.06 32.03 -9.63
C GLY A 221 -2.71 32.96 -10.78
N HIS A 222 -1.42 33.27 -10.98
CA HIS A 222 -0.91 34.22 -11.96
C HIS A 222 -0.26 33.54 -13.18
N LEU A 223 -0.19 32.20 -13.21
CA LEU A 223 0.28 31.46 -14.39
C LEU A 223 -0.79 31.39 -15.49
N LEU A 224 -0.43 31.73 -16.72
CA LEU A 224 -1.31 31.75 -17.90
C LEU A 224 -1.17 30.50 -18.78
N VAL A 225 -1.30 29.30 -18.21
CA VAL A 225 -1.42 28.05 -18.98
C VAL A 225 -2.35 27.07 -18.28
N ASP A 226 -3.18 26.35 -19.05
CA ASP A 226 -4.02 25.28 -18.50
C ASP A 226 -3.20 23.98 -18.34
N LEU A 227 -2.72 23.76 -17.11
CA LEU A 227 -1.98 22.55 -16.73
C LEU A 227 -2.84 21.27 -16.72
N LYS A 228 -4.17 21.35 -16.97
CA LYS A 228 -5.03 20.18 -17.22
C LYS A 228 -4.86 19.68 -18.66
N GLN A 229 -4.55 20.57 -19.59
CA GLN A 229 -4.43 20.30 -21.04
C GLN A 229 -2.97 20.19 -21.51
N HIS A 230 -2.04 20.90 -20.85
CA HIS A 230 -0.63 20.96 -21.25
C HIS A 230 0.30 20.35 -20.20
N THR A 231 1.28 19.56 -20.65
CA THR A 231 2.38 19.07 -19.81
C THR A 231 3.51 20.10 -19.79
N LEU A 232 4.07 20.38 -18.62
CA LEU A 232 5.22 21.26 -18.47
C LEU A 232 6.49 20.63 -19.08
N ASP A 233 7.08 21.32 -20.05
CA ASP A 233 8.42 21.08 -20.55
C ASP A 233 9.11 22.43 -20.88
N ARG A 234 10.35 22.40 -21.36
CA ARG A 234 11.12 23.65 -21.62
C ARG A 234 10.60 24.45 -22.83
N LYS A 235 9.76 23.85 -23.68
CA LYS A 235 9.26 24.41 -24.96
C LYS A 235 7.82 24.92 -24.87
N LEU A 236 7.06 24.46 -23.89
CA LEU A 236 5.75 24.99 -23.59
C LEU A 236 5.82 26.50 -23.39
N LEU A 237 4.99 27.23 -24.12
CA LEU A 237 4.88 28.67 -24.01
C LEU A 237 4.18 29.04 -22.69
N LEU A 238 4.83 29.88 -21.90
CA LEU A 238 4.35 30.34 -20.61
C LEU A 238 4.18 31.86 -20.66
N ALA A 239 3.22 32.37 -19.88
CA ALA A 239 3.11 33.79 -19.57
C ALA A 239 2.65 33.95 -18.12
N LEU A 240 3.04 35.06 -17.49
CA LEU A 240 2.75 35.34 -16.08
C LEU A 240 2.02 36.68 -15.93
N LEU A 241 0.98 36.73 -15.10
CA LEU A 241 0.33 37.96 -14.67
C LEU A 241 1.17 38.68 -13.60
N PRO A 242 1.10 40.02 -13.53
CA PRO A 242 1.80 40.78 -12.50
C PRO A 242 1.19 40.55 -11.10
N PRO A 243 1.93 40.82 -10.00
CA PRO A 243 1.50 40.44 -8.65
C PRO A 243 0.28 41.18 -8.10
N ASP A 244 -0.10 42.30 -8.74
CA ASP A 244 -1.26 43.13 -8.46
C ASP A 244 -2.52 42.71 -9.25
N ALA A 245 -2.37 41.79 -10.22
CA ALA A 245 -3.51 41.20 -10.92
C ALA A 245 -4.41 40.40 -9.98
N SER A 246 -5.69 40.25 -10.34
CA SER A 246 -6.58 39.34 -9.62
C SER A 246 -6.19 37.88 -9.88
N PRO A 247 -6.08 37.04 -8.84
CA PRO A 247 -5.65 35.66 -8.98
C PRO A 247 -6.69 34.83 -9.74
N ARG A 248 -6.25 34.09 -10.77
CA ARG A 248 -7.09 33.11 -11.46
C ARG A 248 -7.26 31.90 -10.57
N VAL A 249 -8.49 31.70 -10.10
CA VAL A 249 -8.89 30.52 -9.34
C VAL A 249 -9.18 29.40 -10.34
N PRO A 250 -8.62 28.19 -10.19
CA PRO A 250 -9.02 27.05 -11.03
C PRO A 250 -10.48 26.68 -10.75
N ASP A 251 -11.12 25.96 -11.67
CA ASP A 251 -12.49 25.47 -11.45
C ASP A 251 -12.59 24.73 -10.11
N PRO A 252 -13.60 25.01 -9.28
CA PRO A 252 -13.76 24.34 -7.99
C PRO A 252 -13.97 22.84 -8.20
N LEU A 253 -13.40 22.04 -7.30
CA LEU A 253 -13.72 20.62 -7.22
C LEU A 253 -15.21 20.44 -6.92
N PRO A 254 -15.87 19.40 -7.46
CA PRO A 254 -17.31 19.22 -7.29
C PRO A 254 -17.68 19.00 -5.82
N GLU A 255 -18.73 19.67 -5.37
CA GLU A 255 -19.31 19.43 -4.03
C GLU A 255 -20.25 18.21 -4.00
N ILE A 256 -20.76 17.84 -5.17
CA ILE A 256 -21.68 16.72 -5.40
C ILE A 256 -21.12 15.93 -6.58
N LEU A 257 -20.92 14.63 -6.39
CA LEU A 257 -20.73 13.72 -7.52
C LEU A 257 -22.08 13.50 -8.18
N GLU A 258 -22.36 14.23 -9.25
CA GLU A 258 -23.59 14.07 -10.01
C GLU A 258 -23.76 12.59 -10.40
N THR A 259 -24.94 12.04 -10.12
CA THR A 259 -25.46 10.94 -10.91
C THR A 259 -25.62 11.47 -12.32
N VAL A 260 -24.89 10.90 -13.30
CA VAL A 260 -25.08 11.21 -14.72
C VAL A 260 -26.59 11.27 -14.99
N PRO A 261 -27.14 12.42 -15.43
CA PRO A 261 -28.58 12.55 -15.58
C PRO A 261 -29.09 11.43 -16.47
N ASP A 262 -30.08 10.70 -15.97
CA ASP A 262 -30.77 9.68 -16.75
C ASP A 262 -31.23 10.34 -18.06
N ALA A 263 -30.80 9.81 -19.20
CA ALA A 263 -31.06 10.41 -20.52
C ALA A 263 -32.54 10.28 -20.95
N ALA A 264 -33.43 10.02 -19.99
CA ALA A 264 -34.86 9.81 -20.08
C ALA A 264 -35.68 11.10 -19.89
N SER A 265 -35.24 12.24 -20.44
CA SER A 265 -36.08 13.45 -20.53
C SER A 265 -35.76 14.40 -21.70
N ARG A 266 -35.34 13.86 -22.85
CA ARG A 266 -35.59 14.48 -24.16
C ARG A 266 -35.93 13.41 -25.19
N LEU A 267 -37.22 13.13 -25.35
CA LEU A 267 -37.74 12.35 -26.48
C LEU A 267 -37.74 13.21 -27.75
N PRO A 268 -37.03 12.77 -28.80
CA PRO A 268 -37.59 12.72 -30.13
C PRO A 268 -37.91 11.26 -30.47
N THR A 269 -39.14 11.02 -30.91
CA THR A 269 -39.65 9.69 -31.26
C THR A 269 -38.84 9.03 -32.38
N ILE A 270 -37.99 8.04 -32.02
CA ILE A 270 -37.46 7.05 -32.97
C ILE A 270 -37.67 5.65 -32.39
N SER A 271 -38.01 4.73 -33.30
CA SER A 271 -38.61 3.43 -33.01
C SER A 271 -37.61 2.30 -32.75
N LEU A 272 -38.09 1.29 -32.01
CA LEU A 272 -37.56 -0.07 -31.85
C LEU A 272 -36.16 -0.27 -31.23
N ALA A 273 -36.19 -0.77 -29.98
CA ALA A 273 -35.35 -1.87 -29.48
C ALA A 273 -33.84 -1.84 -29.80
N GLN A 274 -33.12 -0.91 -29.18
CA GLN A 274 -31.69 -1.11 -28.89
C GLN A 274 -31.53 -1.57 -27.45
N SER A 275 -31.28 -2.87 -27.26
CA SER A 275 -30.70 -3.37 -26.02
C SER A 275 -29.33 -2.74 -25.85
N TRP A 276 -29.06 -2.13 -24.68
CA TRP A 276 -27.70 -1.70 -24.33
C TRP A 276 -26.80 -2.93 -24.20
N GLN A 277 -26.15 -3.30 -25.30
CA GLN A 277 -25.20 -4.40 -25.32
C GLN A 277 -23.92 -3.98 -24.60
N VAL A 278 -23.44 -4.89 -23.73
CA VAL A 278 -22.12 -4.81 -23.11
C VAL A 278 -21.04 -4.52 -24.17
N PRO A 279 -20.17 -3.50 -24.00
CA PRO A 279 -19.10 -3.22 -24.95
C PRO A 279 -18.16 -4.41 -25.14
N GLY A 280 -17.92 -4.81 -26.39
CA GLY A 280 -16.96 -5.88 -26.74
C GLY A 280 -17.54 -6.94 -27.67
N SER A 281 -16.73 -7.94 -28.02
CA SER A 281 -17.19 -9.08 -28.83
C SER A 281 -18.14 -9.99 -28.04
N THR A 282 -19.17 -10.48 -28.73
CA THR A 282 -20.16 -11.41 -28.18
C THR A 282 -19.48 -12.73 -27.82
N PHE A 283 -19.72 -13.23 -26.60
CA PHE A 283 -19.15 -14.51 -26.16
C PHE A 283 -20.13 -15.66 -26.42
N ASP A 284 -19.68 -16.69 -27.15
CA ASP A 284 -20.49 -17.90 -27.36
C ASP A 284 -20.52 -18.80 -26.12
N ALA A 285 -21.62 -18.72 -25.39
CA ALA A 285 -21.90 -19.50 -24.19
C ALA A 285 -22.24 -20.99 -24.46
N SER A 286 -22.33 -21.42 -25.72
CA SER A 286 -22.43 -22.84 -26.10
C SER A 286 -21.22 -23.66 -25.60
N THR A 287 -20.06 -22.99 -25.46
CA THR A 287 -18.78 -23.58 -25.05
C THR A 287 -18.65 -23.87 -23.54
N LEU A 288 -19.65 -23.49 -22.74
CA LEU A 288 -19.67 -23.72 -21.29
C LEU A 288 -20.53 -24.93 -20.94
N ASP A 289 -20.23 -25.58 -19.80
CA ASP A 289 -21.17 -26.54 -19.18
C ASP A 289 -22.44 -25.82 -18.69
N GLU A 290 -23.50 -26.58 -18.41
CA GLU A 290 -24.83 -26.04 -18.11
C GLU A 290 -24.85 -25.16 -16.84
N GLU A 291 -24.19 -25.58 -15.76
CA GLU A 291 -24.09 -24.80 -14.52
C GLU A 291 -23.27 -23.51 -14.70
N GLN A 292 -22.19 -23.57 -15.50
CA GLN A 292 -21.39 -22.41 -15.86
C GLN A 292 -22.15 -21.45 -16.79
N ARG A 293 -22.99 -21.97 -17.68
CA ARG A 293 -23.82 -21.19 -18.60
C ARG A 293 -24.90 -20.41 -17.86
N ASP A 294 -25.59 -21.04 -16.92
CA ASP A 294 -26.57 -20.35 -16.05
C ASP A 294 -25.91 -19.29 -15.17
N ARG A 295 -24.76 -19.60 -14.56
CA ARG A 295 -23.97 -18.61 -13.82
C ARG A 295 -23.49 -17.47 -14.72
N PHE A 296 -23.10 -17.75 -15.96
CA PHE A 296 -22.69 -16.74 -16.93
C PHE A 296 -23.85 -15.81 -17.29
N HIS A 297 -25.02 -16.34 -17.67
CA HIS A 297 -26.19 -15.52 -18.00
C HIS A 297 -26.73 -14.72 -16.81
N ARG A 298 -26.70 -15.29 -15.60
CA ARG A 298 -27.05 -14.57 -14.36
C ARG A 298 -26.09 -13.41 -14.09
N ASN A 299 -24.78 -13.64 -14.23
CA ASN A 299 -23.77 -12.60 -14.08
C ASN A 299 -23.92 -11.51 -15.16
N LEU A 300 -24.16 -11.91 -16.41
CA LEU A 300 -24.31 -11.00 -17.54
C LEU A 300 -25.50 -10.06 -17.34
N ARG A 301 -26.70 -10.58 -17.04
CA ARG A 301 -27.89 -9.78 -16.73
C ARG A 301 -27.67 -8.80 -15.57
N ALA A 302 -27.02 -9.27 -14.50
CA ALA A 302 -26.72 -8.43 -13.34
C ALA A 302 -25.73 -7.31 -13.67
N VAL A 303 -24.73 -7.58 -14.52
CA VAL A 303 -23.77 -6.57 -14.98
C VAL A 303 -24.41 -5.60 -15.98
N GLU A 304 -25.22 -6.08 -16.93
CA GLU A 304 -25.98 -5.25 -17.87
C GLU A 304 -26.89 -4.26 -17.14
N GLN A 305 -27.62 -4.70 -16.11
CA GLN A 305 -28.47 -3.82 -15.31
C GLN A 305 -27.66 -2.74 -14.57
N VAL A 306 -26.51 -3.08 -13.99
CA VAL A 306 -25.65 -2.09 -13.31
C VAL A 306 -24.95 -1.14 -14.30
N LEU A 307 -24.57 -1.62 -15.48
CA LEU A 307 -24.03 -0.77 -16.56
C LEU A 307 -25.10 0.15 -17.16
N ALA A 308 -26.36 -0.28 -17.18
CA ALA A 308 -27.53 0.53 -17.51
C ALA A 308 -28.00 1.45 -16.35
N GLY A 309 -27.18 1.64 -15.30
CA GLY A 309 -27.42 2.60 -14.22
C GLY A 309 -28.20 2.08 -13.01
N ALA A 310 -28.60 0.81 -12.97
CA ALA A 310 -29.33 0.28 -11.82
C ALA A 310 -28.47 0.18 -10.55
N GLN A 311 -29.07 0.47 -9.39
CA GLN A 311 -28.37 0.49 -8.11
C GLN A 311 -27.77 -0.89 -7.77
N GLN A 312 -26.44 -0.98 -7.69
CA GLN A 312 -25.70 -2.23 -7.52
C GLN A 312 -26.12 -3.04 -6.26
N THR A 313 -26.52 -2.36 -5.18
CA THR A 313 -27.01 -2.99 -3.94
C THR A 313 -28.30 -3.78 -4.16
N LYS A 314 -29.23 -3.22 -4.92
CA LYS A 314 -30.49 -3.85 -5.31
C LYS A 314 -30.25 -5.06 -6.22
N ILE A 315 -29.49 -4.85 -7.30
CA ILE A 315 -29.22 -5.90 -8.30
C ILE A 315 -28.42 -7.08 -7.71
N ALA A 316 -27.47 -6.81 -6.80
CA ALA A 316 -26.75 -7.86 -6.06
C ALA A 316 -27.71 -8.77 -5.27
N LYS A 317 -28.68 -8.16 -4.56
CA LYS A 317 -29.68 -8.88 -3.76
C LYS A 317 -30.66 -9.67 -4.64
N GLU A 318 -31.16 -9.07 -5.72
CA GLU A 318 -32.10 -9.69 -6.67
C GLU A 318 -31.45 -10.84 -7.47
N SER A 319 -30.17 -10.71 -7.82
CA SER A 319 -29.41 -11.72 -8.58
C SER A 319 -28.79 -12.83 -7.70
N GLY A 320 -28.87 -12.71 -6.37
CA GLY A 320 -28.19 -13.63 -5.45
C GLY A 320 -26.66 -13.62 -5.58
N ILE A 321 -26.07 -12.45 -5.92
CA ILE A 321 -24.63 -12.26 -6.09
C ILE A 321 -24.13 -11.35 -4.96
N ASP A 322 -23.05 -11.74 -4.28
CA ASP A 322 -22.40 -10.86 -3.29
C ASP A 322 -22.01 -9.50 -3.92
N ARG A 323 -22.27 -8.39 -3.20
CA ARG A 323 -22.02 -7.02 -3.70
C ARG A 323 -20.59 -6.82 -4.18
N SER A 324 -19.59 -7.34 -3.44
CA SER A 324 -18.18 -7.22 -3.82
C SER A 324 -17.84 -8.04 -5.08
N THR A 325 -18.54 -9.15 -5.27
CA THR A 325 -18.42 -10.00 -6.45
C THR A 325 -19.04 -9.33 -7.68
N LEU A 326 -20.23 -8.72 -7.55
CA LEU A 326 -20.84 -7.93 -8.62
C LEU A 326 -19.96 -6.72 -9.01
N SER A 327 -19.37 -6.00 -8.05
CA SER A 327 -18.41 -4.91 -8.34
C SER A 327 -17.24 -5.37 -9.22
N ARG A 328 -16.64 -6.53 -8.88
CA ARG A 328 -15.50 -7.07 -9.64
C ARG A 328 -15.91 -7.53 -11.04
N LEU A 329 -17.13 -8.06 -11.19
CA LEU A 329 -17.68 -8.45 -12.49
C LEU A 329 -17.92 -7.21 -13.37
N VAL A 330 -18.61 -6.20 -12.86
CA VAL A 330 -18.86 -4.93 -13.59
C VAL A 330 -17.55 -4.29 -14.04
N LYS A 331 -16.56 -4.13 -13.15
CA LYS A 331 -15.25 -3.58 -13.50
C LYS A 331 -14.55 -4.40 -14.61
N ARG A 332 -14.48 -5.73 -14.44
CA ARG A 332 -13.85 -6.61 -15.44
C ARG A 332 -14.57 -6.58 -16.78
N THR A 333 -15.90 -6.49 -16.78
CA THR A 333 -16.69 -6.43 -18.01
C THR A 333 -16.56 -5.08 -18.72
N ARG A 334 -16.26 -3.98 -18.02
CA ARG A 334 -15.79 -2.73 -18.67
C ARG A 334 -14.42 -2.91 -19.35
N GLU A 335 -13.53 -3.74 -18.80
CA GLU A 335 -12.16 -3.96 -19.30
C GLU A 335 -12.08 -4.97 -20.46
N VAL A 336 -12.85 -6.07 -20.44
CA VAL A 336 -12.75 -7.19 -21.41
C VAL A 336 -14.11 -7.67 -21.97
N GLY A 337 -15.17 -6.86 -21.83
CA GLY A 337 -16.50 -7.16 -22.35
C GLY A 337 -17.17 -8.38 -21.73
N GLN A 338 -18.05 -9.05 -22.49
CA GLN A 338 -18.86 -10.18 -22.02
C GLN A 338 -18.01 -11.32 -21.44
N ILE A 339 -16.79 -11.53 -21.94
CA ILE A 339 -15.83 -12.53 -21.44
C ILE A 339 -15.55 -12.32 -19.93
N GLY A 340 -15.62 -11.07 -19.43
CA GLY A 340 -15.46 -10.73 -18.02
C GLY A 340 -16.49 -11.37 -17.08
N CYS A 341 -17.69 -11.71 -17.60
CA CYS A 341 -18.73 -12.40 -16.85
C CYS A 341 -18.48 -13.92 -16.68
N ARG A 342 -17.47 -14.48 -17.38
CA ARG A 342 -17.13 -15.91 -17.30
C ARG A 342 -16.85 -16.31 -15.84
N PRO A 343 -17.53 -17.33 -15.30
CA PRO A 343 -17.23 -17.84 -13.97
C PRO A 343 -15.87 -18.54 -14.00
N HIS A 344 -14.82 -17.90 -13.46
CA HIS A 344 -13.57 -18.63 -13.21
C HIS A 344 -13.83 -19.74 -12.19
N GLY A 345 -13.50 -20.97 -12.56
CA GLY A 345 -13.40 -22.05 -11.59
C GLY A 345 -12.43 -21.66 -10.47
N LYS A 346 -12.72 -22.08 -9.23
CA LYS A 346 -11.77 -21.94 -8.10
C LYS A 346 -10.41 -22.44 -8.57
N TYR A 347 -9.37 -21.61 -8.43
CA TYR A 347 -8.06 -21.80 -9.06
C TYR A 347 -7.31 -23.03 -8.52
N ARG A 348 -7.77 -24.24 -8.88
CA ARG A 348 -7.05 -25.51 -8.71
C ARG A 348 -6.12 -25.69 -9.91
N ARG A 349 -5.15 -24.78 -10.06
CA ARG A 349 -3.90 -25.18 -10.69
C ARG A 349 -3.26 -26.16 -9.71
N ALA A 350 -3.45 -27.47 -9.94
CA ALA A 350 -2.62 -28.46 -9.29
C ALA A 350 -1.16 -28.06 -9.60
N PRO A 351 -0.32 -27.79 -8.60
CA PRO A 351 1.09 -27.53 -8.86
C PRO A 351 1.69 -28.87 -9.24
N GLN A 352 1.68 -29.17 -10.53
CA GLN A 352 2.16 -30.43 -11.08
C GLN A 352 3.64 -30.53 -10.74
N LEU A 353 3.92 -31.36 -9.74
CA LEU A 353 5.25 -31.60 -9.24
C LEU A 353 6.02 -32.35 -10.33
N HIS A 354 7.24 -31.93 -10.63
CA HIS A 354 8.03 -32.57 -11.68
C HIS A 354 8.24 -34.05 -11.35
N PRO A 355 8.08 -35.01 -12.29
CA PRO A 355 8.12 -36.44 -12.00
C PRO A 355 9.37 -36.88 -11.20
N ALA A 356 10.56 -36.39 -11.58
CA ALA A 356 11.80 -36.66 -10.84
C ALA A 356 11.79 -36.21 -9.35
N PHE A 357 10.99 -35.20 -8.97
CA PHE A 357 10.75 -34.87 -7.56
C PHE A 357 9.71 -35.78 -6.90
N GLN A 358 8.73 -36.31 -7.65
CA GLN A 358 7.79 -37.30 -7.13
C GLN A 358 8.51 -38.63 -6.84
N GLU A 359 9.38 -39.07 -7.76
CA GLU A 359 10.26 -40.24 -7.59
C GLU A 359 11.18 -40.07 -6.37
N CYS A 360 11.86 -38.91 -6.23
CA CYS A 360 12.72 -38.63 -5.08
C CYS A 360 11.92 -38.60 -3.76
N ILE A 361 10.71 -38.01 -3.73
CA ILE A 361 9.84 -38.08 -2.54
C ILE A 361 9.44 -39.53 -2.25
N CYS A 362 9.14 -40.34 -3.27
CA CYS A 362 8.78 -41.74 -3.09
C CYS A 362 9.94 -42.55 -2.50
N GLN A 363 11.15 -42.40 -3.05
CA GLN A 363 12.37 -43.04 -2.55
C GLN A 363 12.65 -42.65 -1.08
N LEU A 364 12.63 -41.35 -0.78
CA LEU A 364 12.89 -40.84 0.58
C LEU A 364 11.78 -41.19 1.58
N TYR A 365 10.54 -41.36 1.12
CA TYR A 365 9.43 -41.81 1.95
C TYR A 365 9.48 -43.33 2.21
N ALA A 366 10.01 -44.12 1.27
CA ALA A 366 10.18 -45.57 1.38
C ALA A 366 11.40 -46.00 2.21
N LEU A 367 12.26 -45.06 2.63
CA LEU A 367 13.39 -45.36 3.51
C LEU A 367 12.94 -45.95 4.87
N LEU A 368 13.73 -46.91 5.36
CA LEU A 368 13.66 -47.48 6.71
C LEU A 368 13.67 -46.39 7.81
N THR A 369 14.51 -45.37 7.63
CA THR A 369 14.53 -44.18 8.48
C THR A 369 13.33 -43.30 8.17
N ARG A 370 12.37 -43.22 9.10
CA ARG A 370 11.14 -42.42 8.96
C ARG A 370 11.42 -40.92 8.96
N LEU A 371 11.80 -40.38 7.81
CA LEU A 371 12.00 -38.94 7.60
C LEU A 371 10.68 -38.17 7.78
N THR A 372 10.76 -37.02 8.43
CA THR A 372 9.62 -36.08 8.53
C THR A 372 9.42 -35.38 7.18
N MET A 373 8.23 -34.82 6.92
CA MET A 373 7.96 -34.05 5.69
C MET A 373 8.92 -32.86 5.51
N ALA A 374 9.44 -32.28 6.61
CA ALA A 374 10.45 -31.24 6.56
C ALA A 374 11.82 -31.81 6.17
N ALA A 375 12.24 -32.93 6.78
CA ALA A 375 13.48 -33.61 6.44
C ALA A 375 13.51 -34.12 4.99
N ILE A 376 12.37 -34.54 4.43
CA ILE A 376 12.24 -34.91 3.00
C ILE A 376 12.42 -33.66 2.12
N GLN A 377 11.82 -32.51 2.47
CA GLN A 377 11.94 -31.28 1.70
C GLN A 377 13.38 -30.73 1.70
N GLU A 378 14.09 -30.84 2.83
CA GLU A 378 15.46 -30.34 3.03
C GLU A 378 16.53 -31.39 2.68
N HIS A 379 16.12 -32.56 2.15
CA HIS A 379 17.05 -33.66 1.86
C HIS A 379 18.01 -33.31 0.70
N THR A 380 19.29 -33.70 0.84
CA THR A 380 20.34 -33.42 -0.15
C THR A 380 19.99 -33.91 -1.56
N GLU A 381 19.25 -35.02 -1.68
CA GLU A 381 18.79 -35.54 -2.97
C GLU A 381 17.82 -34.60 -3.70
N MET A 382 16.97 -33.86 -2.98
CA MET A 382 16.11 -32.83 -3.60
C MET A 382 16.95 -31.76 -4.29
N HIS A 383 18.04 -31.33 -3.63
CA HIS A 383 19.00 -30.37 -4.19
C HIS A 383 19.74 -30.96 -5.40
N GLN A 384 20.11 -32.23 -5.36
CA GLN A 384 20.74 -32.92 -6.50
C GLN A 384 19.79 -33.12 -7.69
N VAL A 385 18.51 -33.41 -7.46
CA VAL A 385 17.48 -33.47 -8.52
C VAL A 385 17.29 -32.08 -9.13
N ALA A 386 17.16 -31.02 -8.32
CA ALA A 386 17.05 -29.65 -8.81
C ALA A 386 18.27 -29.22 -9.64
N ALA A 387 19.49 -29.57 -9.20
CA ALA A 387 20.72 -29.29 -9.93
C ALA A 387 20.80 -30.03 -11.28
N ARG A 388 20.50 -31.34 -11.30
CA ARG A 388 20.46 -32.15 -12.54
C ARG A 388 19.45 -31.62 -13.55
N LEU A 389 18.22 -31.35 -13.12
CA LEU A 389 17.18 -30.79 -13.99
C LEU A 389 17.54 -29.39 -14.51
N SER A 390 18.20 -28.57 -13.69
CA SER A 390 18.67 -27.25 -14.11
C SER A 390 19.76 -27.32 -15.18
N ALA A 391 20.70 -28.26 -15.04
CA ALA A 391 21.74 -28.51 -16.04
C ALA A 391 21.18 -29.06 -17.36
N GLN A 392 20.17 -29.94 -17.30
CA GLN A 392 19.53 -30.54 -18.48
C GLN A 392 18.63 -29.57 -19.24
N THR A 393 17.95 -28.64 -18.56
CA THR A 393 16.99 -27.71 -19.18
C THR A 393 17.56 -26.31 -19.44
N GLY A 394 18.77 -26.01 -18.97
CA GLY A 394 19.38 -24.68 -19.06
C GLY A 394 18.67 -23.60 -18.22
N THR A 395 17.70 -23.96 -17.38
CA THR A 395 16.90 -23.03 -16.58
C THR A 395 16.90 -23.44 -15.11
N THR A 396 16.94 -22.47 -14.18
CA THR A 396 17.02 -22.77 -12.74
C THR A 396 15.70 -23.38 -12.22
N VAL A 397 15.71 -24.69 -11.97
CA VAL A 397 14.57 -25.42 -11.41
C VAL A 397 14.49 -25.20 -9.90
N LYS A 398 13.35 -24.70 -9.44
CA LYS A 398 13.09 -24.46 -8.01
C LYS A 398 12.73 -25.76 -7.29
N LEU A 399 13.15 -25.87 -6.03
CA LEU A 399 12.82 -26.98 -5.15
C LEU A 399 11.30 -27.07 -4.86
N PRO A 400 10.76 -28.26 -4.58
CA PRO A 400 9.39 -28.43 -4.12
C PRO A 400 9.13 -27.68 -2.81
N SER A 401 8.01 -26.97 -2.74
CA SER A 401 7.55 -26.38 -1.48
C SER A 401 7.08 -27.46 -0.49
N TYR A 402 7.16 -27.19 0.81
CA TYR A 402 6.61 -28.04 1.88
C TYR A 402 5.18 -28.54 1.56
N LYS A 403 4.34 -27.67 0.97
CA LYS A 403 2.96 -28.00 0.60
C LYS A 403 2.89 -29.06 -0.51
N GLN A 404 3.80 -29.02 -1.48
CA GLN A 404 3.89 -30.05 -2.53
C GLN A 404 4.38 -31.37 -1.94
N VAL A 405 5.43 -31.36 -1.12
CA VAL A 405 5.94 -32.55 -0.42
C VAL A 405 4.85 -33.20 0.45
N ARG A 406 4.14 -32.41 1.26
CA ARG A 406 3.01 -32.88 2.09
C ARG A 406 1.86 -33.46 1.26
N THR A 407 1.59 -32.91 0.07
CA THR A 407 0.53 -33.41 -0.82
C THR A 407 0.93 -34.75 -1.43
N GLU A 408 2.17 -34.87 -1.92
CA GLU A 408 2.71 -36.10 -2.50
C GLU A 408 2.84 -37.23 -1.47
N VAL A 409 3.39 -36.94 -0.28
CA VAL A 409 3.44 -37.91 0.83
C VAL A 409 2.05 -38.37 1.27
N ASN A 410 1.04 -37.50 1.22
CA ASN A 410 -0.34 -37.90 1.51
C ASN A 410 -0.98 -38.73 0.37
N ARG A 411 -0.50 -38.61 -0.87
CA ARG A 411 -0.85 -39.51 -1.99
C ARG A 411 -0.22 -40.88 -1.79
N LEU A 412 1.08 -40.94 -1.51
CA LEU A 412 1.85 -42.17 -1.26
C LEU A 412 1.29 -42.99 -0.07
N LYS A 413 0.70 -42.34 0.94
CA LYS A 413 0.00 -43.02 2.04
C LYS A 413 -1.24 -43.82 1.62
N MET A 414 -1.82 -43.50 0.47
CA MET A 414 -2.99 -44.18 -0.09
C MET A 414 -2.61 -45.15 -1.22
N GLU A 415 -1.32 -45.32 -1.50
CA GLU A 415 -0.80 -46.11 -2.61
C GLU A 415 -0.29 -47.47 -2.07
N PRO A 416 -0.97 -48.59 -2.39
CA PRO A 416 -0.81 -49.84 -1.64
C PRO A 416 0.61 -50.44 -1.71
N GLU A 417 1.30 -50.30 -2.84
CA GLU A 417 2.66 -50.81 -3.04
C GLU A 417 3.67 -50.17 -2.07
N VAL A 418 3.53 -48.86 -1.81
CA VAL A 418 4.42 -48.08 -0.93
C VAL A 418 4.12 -48.36 0.54
N VAL A 419 2.88 -48.74 0.88
CA VAL A 419 2.50 -49.21 2.21
C VAL A 419 3.12 -50.59 2.49
N VAL A 420 3.04 -51.53 1.54
CA VAL A 420 3.62 -52.87 1.68
C VAL A 420 5.15 -52.82 1.88
N ILE A 421 5.86 -51.97 1.13
CA ILE A 421 7.32 -51.79 1.32
C ILE A 421 7.63 -51.28 2.73
N ARG A 422 6.81 -50.38 3.29
CA ARG A 422 6.98 -49.87 4.66
C ARG A 422 6.65 -50.89 5.74
N GLU A 423 5.67 -51.75 5.53
CA GLU A 423 5.31 -52.82 6.48
C GLU A 423 6.35 -53.94 6.50
N GLN A 424 6.98 -54.24 5.35
CA GLN A 424 8.12 -55.16 5.27
C GLN A 424 9.39 -54.58 5.91
N ALA A 425 9.56 -53.26 5.86
CA ALA A 425 10.69 -52.54 6.45
C ALA A 425 10.68 -52.49 7.99
N ASP A 426 9.54 -52.69 8.64
CA ASP A 426 9.46 -52.79 10.12
C ASP A 426 9.96 -54.16 10.67
N GLN A 427 10.45 -55.09 9.81
CA GLN A 427 11.10 -56.33 10.24
C GLN A 427 12.63 -56.15 10.43
N PRO A 428 13.22 -56.63 11.54
CA PRO A 428 14.60 -56.33 11.88
C PRO A 428 15.61 -57.13 11.05
N ARG A 429 16.50 -56.43 10.32
CA ARG A 429 17.77 -56.98 9.82
C ARG A 429 18.95 -56.39 10.57
N SER A 430 19.98 -57.22 10.75
CA SER A 430 21.15 -56.96 11.59
C SER A 430 22.03 -55.82 11.06
N ARG A 431 22.70 -55.17 12.01
CA ARG A 431 23.48 -53.93 11.87
C ARG A 431 24.92 -54.22 11.45
N GLU A 432 25.41 -53.50 10.46
CA GLU A 432 26.86 -53.32 10.20
C GLU A 432 27.16 -51.82 10.01
N GLU A 433 28.28 -51.36 10.56
CA GLU A 433 28.66 -49.94 10.66
C GLU A 433 29.78 -49.61 9.68
N VAL A 434 29.70 -48.47 8.98
CA VAL A 434 30.82 -47.86 8.22
C VAL A 434 30.77 -46.32 8.32
N ALA A 435 31.93 -45.68 8.28
CA ALA A 435 32.15 -44.24 8.49
C ALA A 435 33.33 -43.72 7.60
N ILE A 436 33.69 -42.42 7.50
CA ILE A 436 33.31 -41.27 8.33
C ILE A 436 32.84 -40.00 7.57
N PRO A 437 33.68 -39.18 6.89
CA PRO A 437 33.60 -37.75 7.21
C PRO A 437 33.28 -36.82 6.03
N THR A 438 32.83 -35.59 6.34
CA THR A 438 33.56 -34.32 6.06
C THR A 438 32.88 -33.15 6.79
N THR A 439 33.64 -32.08 7.07
CA THR A 439 33.33 -30.99 8.00
C THR A 439 32.31 -29.96 7.50
N ALA A 440 31.28 -29.69 8.33
CA ALA A 440 30.47 -28.48 8.29
C ALA A 440 30.26 -27.97 9.73
N SER A 441 29.95 -26.68 9.91
CA SER A 441 29.80 -26.08 11.24
C SER A 441 28.58 -26.63 11.99
N ILE A 442 28.82 -27.52 12.96
CA ILE A 442 27.77 -28.09 13.81
C ILE A 442 27.15 -26.96 14.66
N LYS A 443 25.91 -26.60 14.31
CA LYS A 443 25.09 -25.69 15.13
C LYS A 443 24.81 -26.33 16.49
N CYS A 444 24.70 -25.51 17.53
CA CYS A 444 24.25 -25.97 18.83
C CYS A 444 22.78 -26.39 18.71
N THR A 445 22.47 -27.60 19.17
CA THR A 445 21.11 -28.16 19.24
C THR A 445 20.26 -27.52 20.34
N PHE A 446 20.86 -26.73 21.24
CA PHE A 446 20.14 -25.99 22.27
C PHE A 446 19.26 -24.90 21.64
N LEU A 447 17.96 -25.20 21.57
CA LEU A 447 16.90 -24.29 21.17
C LEU A 447 15.81 -24.36 22.23
N GLY A 448 15.75 -23.34 23.09
CA GLY A 448 14.89 -23.39 24.26
C GLY A 448 14.51 -22.02 24.82
N VAL A 449 13.35 -22.02 25.48
CA VAL A 449 13.06 -21.09 26.56
C VAL A 449 14.04 -21.37 27.69
N VAL A 450 14.66 -20.31 28.22
CA VAL A 450 15.46 -20.43 29.45
C VAL A 450 14.51 -20.25 30.63
N PRO A 451 14.42 -21.20 31.57
CA PRO A 451 13.57 -21.09 32.75
C PRO A 451 14.22 -20.18 33.82
N ILE A 452 14.68 -18.99 33.43
CA ILE A 452 15.03 -17.92 34.36
C ILE A 452 13.76 -17.10 34.59
N ASP A 453 13.34 -16.93 35.83
CA ASP A 453 12.24 -16.01 36.17
C ASP A 453 12.66 -14.57 35.82
N ILE A 454 11.75 -13.82 35.18
CA ILE A 454 12.00 -12.47 34.70
C ILE A 454 12.34 -11.53 35.86
N LYS A 455 11.75 -11.73 37.04
CA LYS A 455 11.98 -10.86 38.21
C LYS A 455 13.47 -10.87 38.61
N PRO A 456 14.08 -12.01 39.00
CA PRO A 456 15.53 -12.11 39.20
C PRO A 456 16.37 -11.62 38.01
N PHE A 457 15.96 -11.91 36.77
CA PHE A 457 16.71 -11.51 35.57
C PHE A 457 16.73 -9.99 35.35
N ALA A 458 15.63 -9.30 35.64
CA ALA A 458 15.54 -7.84 35.54
C ALA A 458 16.20 -7.16 36.75
N GLU A 459 16.09 -7.75 37.94
CA GLU A 459 16.64 -7.22 39.19
C GLU A 459 18.18 -7.35 39.25
N SER A 460 18.79 -8.35 38.59
CA SER A 460 20.26 -8.50 38.61
C SER A 460 21.01 -7.55 37.66
N GLY A 461 20.34 -6.93 36.70
CA GLY A 461 20.98 -6.08 35.67
C GLY A 461 21.88 -6.82 34.66
N VAL A 462 22.20 -8.10 34.90
CA VAL A 462 23.09 -8.91 34.05
C VAL A 462 22.32 -9.51 32.88
N SER A 463 22.55 -8.97 31.68
CA SER A 463 21.90 -9.42 30.43
C SER A 463 22.64 -10.54 29.70
N LEU A 464 23.84 -10.93 30.15
CA LEU A 464 24.66 -11.98 29.54
C LEU A 464 24.26 -13.35 30.10
N VAL A 465 23.96 -14.31 29.23
CA VAL A 465 23.55 -15.67 29.61
C VAL A 465 24.39 -16.70 28.87
N GLU A 466 24.86 -17.73 29.58
CA GLU A 466 25.66 -18.83 29.07
C GLU A 466 24.78 -20.01 28.63
N CYS A 467 25.02 -20.54 27.42
CA CYS A 467 24.33 -21.72 26.90
C CYS A 467 24.83 -23.00 27.61
N PRO A 468 23.95 -23.83 28.22
CA PRO A 468 24.38 -25.00 29.00
C PRO A 468 25.01 -26.09 28.14
N ASP A 469 24.58 -26.24 26.87
CA ASP A 469 25.06 -27.30 25.96
C ASP A 469 26.45 -27.01 25.35
N CYS A 470 26.93 -25.76 25.37
CA CYS A 470 28.22 -25.43 24.73
C CYS A 470 28.99 -24.24 25.33
N GLY A 471 28.57 -23.68 26.47
CA GLY A 471 29.28 -22.58 27.14
C GLY A 471 29.38 -21.30 26.32
N ARG A 472 28.51 -21.08 25.31
CA ARG A 472 28.51 -19.86 24.51
C ARG A 472 27.66 -18.80 25.21
N THR A 473 28.25 -17.64 25.46
CA THR A 473 27.57 -16.49 26.08
C THR A 473 26.82 -15.68 25.04
N TRP A 474 25.64 -15.16 25.42
CA TRP A 474 24.82 -14.35 24.54
C TRP A 474 24.02 -13.31 25.32
N MET A 475 23.88 -12.11 24.77
CA MET A 475 23.13 -11.02 25.39
C MET A 475 21.64 -11.20 25.10
N LEU A 476 20.83 -11.35 26.15
CA LEU A 476 19.41 -11.60 26.07
C LEU A 476 18.59 -10.42 26.62
N SER A 477 17.41 -10.24 26.05
CA SER A 477 16.41 -9.26 26.51
C SER A 477 15.05 -9.97 26.61
N PRO A 478 14.28 -9.77 27.70
CA PRO A 478 13.00 -10.45 27.88
C PRO A 478 12.01 -10.02 26.79
N ARG A 479 11.31 -10.98 26.19
CA ARG A 479 10.24 -10.72 25.20
C ARG A 479 9.03 -11.59 25.49
N GLY A 480 7.89 -10.95 25.75
CA GLY A 480 6.61 -11.65 25.95
C GLY A 480 6.60 -12.58 27.16
N GLY A 481 7.16 -12.13 28.29
CA GLY A 481 7.17 -12.90 29.54
C GLY A 481 8.26 -13.97 29.64
N VAL A 482 9.20 -14.06 28.69
CA VAL A 482 10.15 -15.19 28.61
C VAL A 482 11.52 -14.75 28.07
N VAL A 483 12.59 -15.38 28.57
CA VAL A 483 13.96 -15.30 28.04
C VAL A 483 14.21 -16.49 27.10
N ARG A 484 14.73 -16.27 25.89
CA ARG A 484 14.89 -17.33 24.86
C ARG A 484 16.25 -17.25 24.17
N PHE A 485 16.98 -18.37 24.08
CA PHE A 485 18.14 -18.48 23.20
C PHE A 485 17.70 -18.60 21.73
N LYS A 486 18.48 -18.02 20.83
CA LYS A 486 18.41 -18.32 19.39
C LYS A 486 19.43 -19.41 19.03
N SER A 487 19.21 -20.09 17.90
CA SER A 487 20.19 -21.00 17.32
C SER A 487 21.51 -20.27 17.09
N HIS A 488 22.62 -20.90 17.50
CA HIS A 488 23.97 -20.38 17.42
C HIS A 488 24.95 -21.54 17.16
N ASP A 489 26.13 -21.24 16.61
CA ASP A 489 27.15 -22.27 16.39
C ASP A 489 27.80 -22.69 17.70
N LYS A 490 28.16 -23.98 17.84
CA LYS A 490 28.85 -24.48 19.03
C LYS A 490 30.18 -23.74 19.26
N ARG A 491 30.46 -23.39 20.51
CA ARG A 491 31.75 -22.79 20.93
C ARG A 491 32.89 -23.78 20.63
N LYS A 492 34.00 -23.29 20.07
CA LYS A 492 35.17 -24.12 19.68
C LYS A 492 36.31 -24.14 20.70
N THR A 493 36.36 -23.19 21.63
CA THR A 493 37.42 -23.05 22.63
C THR A 493 36.85 -22.58 23.95
N ALA A 494 37.21 -23.25 25.05
CA ALA A 494 36.91 -22.78 26.40
C ALA A 494 37.88 -21.64 26.77
N THR A 495 37.33 -20.54 27.23
CA THR A 495 38.08 -19.40 27.79
C THR A 495 37.29 -18.92 28.99
N SER A 496 37.94 -18.83 30.14
CA SER A 496 37.31 -18.32 31.36
C SER A 496 36.82 -16.89 31.14
N HIS A 497 35.55 -16.64 31.46
CA HIS A 497 35.00 -15.29 31.47
C HIS A 497 35.11 -14.73 32.90
N THR A 498 35.69 -13.55 33.02
CA THR A 498 35.79 -12.79 34.27
C THR A 498 34.59 -11.86 34.53
N ALA A 499 33.69 -11.72 33.55
CA ALA A 499 32.49 -10.91 33.65
C ALA A 499 31.32 -11.69 34.26
N GLU A 500 30.43 -10.98 34.96
CA GLU A 500 29.19 -11.55 35.51
C GLU A 500 28.26 -12.03 34.38
N GLN A 501 27.78 -13.27 34.50
CA GLN A 501 26.88 -13.89 33.54
C GLN A 501 25.94 -14.90 34.22
N TRP A 502 24.73 -15.06 33.70
CA TRP A 502 23.84 -16.13 34.13
C TRP A 502 24.31 -17.48 33.58
N ALA A 503 24.57 -18.44 34.45
CA ALA A 503 24.91 -19.82 34.08
C ALA A 503 24.05 -20.82 34.86
N MET A 504 23.85 -22.00 34.27
CA MET A 504 23.12 -23.11 34.87
C MET A 504 24.09 -24.00 35.64
N ARG A 505 23.96 -24.05 36.98
CA ARG A 505 24.69 -24.99 37.84
C ARG A 505 23.70 -25.90 38.54
N GLU A 506 23.93 -27.21 38.49
CA GLU A 506 23.15 -28.21 39.24
C GLU A 506 21.63 -28.03 39.08
N THR A 507 21.19 -27.73 37.85
CA THR A 507 19.81 -27.43 37.42
C THR A 507 19.22 -26.05 37.77
N ILE A 508 19.93 -25.19 38.50
CA ILE A 508 19.48 -23.83 38.86
C ILE A 508 20.27 -22.76 38.09
N TRP A 509 19.59 -21.70 37.66
CA TRP A 509 20.21 -20.53 37.03
C TRP A 509 20.61 -19.51 38.08
N ASN A 510 21.89 -19.14 38.11
CA ASN A 510 22.45 -18.11 38.99
C ASN A 510 23.41 -17.20 38.21
N VAL A 511 23.61 -15.98 38.69
CA VAL A 511 24.72 -15.13 38.23
C VAL A 511 26.04 -15.70 38.76
N VAL A 512 27.03 -15.82 37.89
CA VAL A 512 28.39 -16.31 38.19
C VAL A 512 29.43 -15.43 37.50
N GLY A 513 30.62 -15.34 38.07
CA GLY A 513 31.59 -14.29 37.72
C GLY A 513 31.43 -13.08 38.66
N GLY A 514 32.44 -12.20 38.69
CA GLY A 514 32.59 -11.18 39.74
C GLY A 514 33.39 -11.72 40.93
N GLU A 515 34.69 -11.40 40.99
CA GLU A 515 35.45 -11.48 42.24
C GLU A 515 35.17 -10.21 43.06
N ASN A 516 34.91 -10.36 44.36
CA ASN A 516 34.68 -9.23 45.26
C ASN A 516 35.87 -8.24 45.24
N LYS A 517 35.62 -7.01 44.75
CA LYS A 517 36.33 -5.79 45.14
C LYS A 517 35.51 -4.54 44.83
#